data_AF-B4SD93-F1
#
_entry.id   AF-B4SD93-F1
#
_cell.length_a   1.000
_cell.length_b   1.000
_cell.length_c   1.000
_cell.angle_alpha   90.00
_cell.angle_beta   90.00
_cell.angle_gamma   90.00
#
_symmetry.space_group_name_H-M   'P 1'
#
loop_
_entity.id
_entity.type
_entity.pdbx_description
1 polymer ?
#
loop_
_entity_poly.entity_id
_entity_poly.type
_entity_poly.pdbx_seq_one_letter_code
_entity_poly.pdbx_strand_id
1 'polypeptide(L)'
;MIIFINDKPCEAKTGDLLLKVAQRHNCHIGYICGGNGICQSCFVYVKEGMDSLSAPNNIEKAFISDKLFQEGGRLACQCVIIKEGTVRLLSRAENLKRIVLSLNVPGFITYAQTIGYNVVNKLPEGAGTLVDRIKKGQISPGDSLGKIGNGVVQASQLLSSTVMESFPFLQYPATILADGAKGALKGATEMVCTVSGGRLHLPGTDASCCKSEKTPVIEPVKISVK
;
A
#
# COMPACT_ATOMS: atom_id res chain seq x y z
N MET A 1 16.48 16.14 13.83
CA MET A 1 16.08 16.55 12.46
C MET A 1 14.60 16.28 12.16
N ILE A 2 14.09 16.91 11.10
CA ILE A 2 12.81 16.55 10.48
C ILE A 2 13.09 15.74 9.20
N ILE A 3 12.38 14.64 9.01
CA ILE A 3 12.36 13.89 7.75
C ILE A 3 10.94 13.87 7.18
N PHE A 4 10.81 13.65 5.87
CA PHE A 4 9.51 13.60 5.20
C PHE A 4 9.22 12.18 4.72
N ILE A 5 8.13 11.60 5.23
CA ILE A 5 7.64 10.27 4.84
C ILE A 5 6.28 10.45 4.18
N ASN A 6 6.18 10.18 2.88
CA ASN A 6 4.98 10.48 2.08
C ASN A 6 4.52 11.94 2.25
N ASP A 7 5.47 12.89 2.18
CA ASP A 7 5.28 14.33 2.42
C ASP A 7 4.83 14.74 3.83
N LYS A 8 4.60 13.80 4.74
CA LYS A 8 4.36 14.11 6.15
C LYS A 8 5.68 14.38 6.88
N PRO A 9 5.86 15.53 7.56
CA PRO A 9 7.02 15.76 8.41
C PRO A 9 6.94 14.84 9.64
N CYS A 10 8.00 14.07 9.89
CA CYS A 10 8.11 13.15 11.02
C CYS A 10 9.44 13.49 11.76
N GLU A 11 9.38 13.75 13.07
CA GLU A 11 10.57 14.05 13.90
C GLU A 11 11.47 12.81 14.05
N ALA A 12 12.76 12.97 13.79
CA ALA A 12 13.74 11.91 13.83
C ALA A 12 15.05 12.34 14.50
N LYS A 13 15.78 11.35 15.00
CA LYS A 13 17.11 11.51 15.60
C LYS A 13 18.10 10.60 14.88
N THR A 14 19.35 11.01 14.85
CA THR A 14 20.45 10.12 14.47
C THR A 14 20.40 8.85 15.33
N GLY A 15 20.57 7.68 14.71
CA GLY A 15 20.40 6.36 15.29
C GLY A 15 19.01 5.74 15.09
N ASP A 16 17.99 6.52 14.69
CA ASP A 16 16.66 5.98 14.42
C ASP A 16 16.64 5.13 13.14
N LEU A 17 15.87 4.03 13.17
CA LEU A 17 15.44 3.32 11.97
C LEU A 17 14.31 4.08 11.28
N LEU A 18 14.36 4.20 9.95
CA LEU A 18 13.30 4.86 9.18
C LEU A 18 11.90 4.30 9.48
N LEU A 19 11.78 2.97 9.62
CA LEU A 19 10.51 2.33 9.98
C LEU A 19 10.03 2.75 11.39
N LYS A 20 10.95 2.94 12.34
CA LYS A 20 10.58 3.36 13.71
C LYS A 20 10.11 4.80 13.75
N VAL A 21 10.72 5.68 12.97
CA VAL A 21 10.20 7.05 12.77
C VAL A 21 8.78 6.99 12.20
N ALA A 22 8.57 6.21 11.14
CA ALA A 22 7.25 6.07 10.52
C ALA A 22 6.17 5.57 11.50
N GLN A 23 6.49 4.55 12.30
CA GLN A 23 5.59 4.01 13.32
C GLN A 23 5.23 5.04 14.39
N ARG A 24 6.20 5.79 14.92
CA ARG A 24 5.94 6.81 15.97
C ARG A 24 5.02 7.94 15.49
N HIS A 25 5.13 8.31 14.22
CA HIS A 25 4.42 9.46 13.65
C HIS A 25 3.19 9.05 12.82
N ASN A 26 2.79 7.77 12.85
CA ASN A 26 1.71 7.25 12.03
C ASN A 26 1.88 7.59 10.53
N CYS A 27 3.11 7.57 10.03
CA CYS A 27 3.45 7.80 8.62
C CYS A 27 3.40 6.41 7.90
N HIS A 28 2.62 6.25 6.82
CA HIS A 28 2.40 4.92 6.22
C HIS A 28 3.65 4.35 5.53
N ILE A 29 4.14 3.22 6.06
CA ILE A 29 5.10 2.31 5.42
C ILE A 29 4.61 0.89 5.73
N GLY A 30 4.70 -0.06 4.80
CA GLY A 30 4.33 -1.46 5.08
C GLY A 30 5.33 -2.16 6.02
N TYR A 31 4.90 -3.07 6.89
CA TYR A 31 5.81 -3.82 7.77
C TYR A 31 5.22 -5.16 8.20
N ILE A 32 4.79 -5.97 7.24
CA ILE A 32 4.11 -7.26 7.47
C ILE A 32 4.89 -8.16 8.44
N CYS A 33 6.22 -8.19 8.34
CA CYS A 33 7.07 -9.00 9.23
C CYS A 33 7.46 -8.33 10.56
N GLY A 34 6.88 -7.18 10.90
CA GLY A 34 7.23 -6.39 12.08
C GLY A 34 8.64 -5.77 12.06
N GLY A 35 9.29 -5.73 10.89
CA GLY A 35 10.62 -5.13 10.71
C GLY A 35 11.81 -6.07 10.92
N ASN A 36 11.62 -7.39 10.83
CA ASN A 36 12.68 -8.40 11.01
C ASN A 36 13.61 -8.59 9.80
N GLY A 37 13.41 -7.84 8.71
CA GLY A 37 14.22 -8.00 7.50
C GLY A 37 14.06 -9.36 6.84
N ILE A 38 12.83 -9.92 6.85
CA ILE A 38 12.51 -11.21 6.22
C ILE A 38 11.56 -11.05 5.02
N CYS A 39 11.10 -9.82 4.75
CA CYS A 39 10.24 -9.49 3.62
C CYS A 39 10.56 -8.09 3.09
N GLN A 40 9.93 -7.70 1.98
CA GLN A 40 10.11 -6.40 1.31
C GLN A 40 8.96 -5.41 1.54
N SER A 41 8.04 -5.68 2.48
CA SER A 41 6.87 -4.82 2.69
C SER A 41 7.23 -3.38 3.13
N CYS A 42 8.36 -3.21 3.81
CA CYS A 42 8.89 -1.92 4.26
C CYS A 42 9.78 -1.20 3.24
N PHE A 43 9.73 -1.63 1.98
CA PHE A 43 10.46 -0.98 0.91
C PHE A 43 10.00 0.48 0.76
N VAL A 44 10.97 1.38 0.63
CA VAL A 44 10.79 2.81 0.37
C VAL A 44 11.72 3.27 -0.74
N TYR A 45 11.31 4.34 -1.42
CA TYR A 45 12.13 5.10 -2.36
C TYR A 45 12.62 6.37 -1.66
N VAL A 46 13.91 6.43 -1.33
CA VAL A 46 14.56 7.64 -0.82
C VAL A 46 14.77 8.59 -2.00
N LYS A 47 14.16 9.77 -1.93
CA LYS A 47 14.24 10.81 -2.97
C LYS A 47 15.28 11.88 -2.65
N GLU A 48 15.58 12.07 -1.37
CA GLU A 48 16.57 13.04 -0.89
C GLU A 48 17.23 12.52 0.39
N GLY A 49 18.50 12.86 0.61
CA GLY A 49 19.21 12.59 1.88
C GLY A 49 19.76 11.18 2.01
N MET A 50 20.06 10.48 0.90
CA MET A 50 20.66 9.14 0.94
C MET A 50 21.99 9.10 1.70
N ASP A 51 22.76 10.18 1.63
CA ASP A 51 24.04 10.36 2.34
C ASP A 51 23.88 10.51 3.86
N SER A 52 22.66 10.77 4.34
CA SER A 52 22.30 10.80 5.76
C SER A 52 21.89 9.44 6.32
N LEU A 53 21.91 8.40 5.48
CA LEU A 53 21.48 7.05 5.81
C LEU A 53 22.65 6.06 5.82
N SER A 54 22.51 4.99 6.60
CA SER A 54 23.47 3.89 6.62
C SER A 54 23.62 3.26 5.22
N ALA A 55 24.81 2.75 4.91
CA ALA A 55 25.04 1.95 3.71
C ALA A 55 24.14 0.70 3.70
N PRO A 56 23.73 0.19 2.53
CA PRO A 56 22.93 -1.04 2.44
C PRO A 56 23.60 -2.23 3.12
N ASN A 57 22.89 -2.86 4.05
CA ASN A 57 23.41 -4.03 4.76
C ASN A 57 23.19 -5.33 3.95
N ASN A 58 23.72 -6.46 4.45
CA ASN A 58 23.60 -7.74 3.74
C ASN A 58 22.16 -8.23 3.59
N ILE A 59 21.26 -7.90 4.54
CA ILE A 59 19.85 -8.22 4.44
C ILE A 59 19.22 -7.42 3.30
N GLU A 60 19.48 -6.12 3.22
CA GLU A 60 18.99 -5.30 2.10
C GLU A 60 19.49 -5.84 0.76
N LYS A 61 20.79 -6.16 0.65
CA LYS A 61 21.39 -6.70 -0.59
C LYS A 61 20.82 -8.05 -1.02
N ALA A 62 20.35 -8.87 -0.08
CA ALA A 62 19.69 -10.14 -0.38
C ALA A 62 18.27 -9.97 -0.93
N PHE A 63 17.59 -8.86 -0.59
CA PHE A 63 16.19 -8.62 -0.97
C PHE A 63 16.00 -7.50 -2.01
N ILE A 64 16.99 -6.64 -2.22
CA ILE A 64 16.93 -5.50 -3.15
C ILE A 64 18.00 -5.68 -4.22
N SER A 65 17.58 -5.57 -5.47
CA SER A 65 18.45 -5.60 -6.64
C SER A 65 19.17 -4.27 -6.85
N ASP A 66 20.32 -4.30 -7.52
CA ASP A 66 21.10 -3.09 -7.79
C ASP A 66 20.28 -2.02 -8.55
N LYS A 67 19.40 -2.46 -9.46
CA LYS A 67 18.48 -1.57 -10.18
C LYS A 67 17.54 -0.83 -9.21
N LEU A 68 17.01 -1.52 -8.19
CA LEU A 68 16.17 -0.84 -7.19
C LEU A 68 17.00 0.05 -6.25
N PHE A 69 18.25 -0.31 -5.92
CA PHE A 69 19.13 0.59 -5.16
C PHE A 69 19.41 1.88 -5.92
N GLN A 70 19.63 1.81 -7.23
CA GLN A 70 19.82 2.99 -8.10
C GLN A 70 18.60 3.91 -8.12
N GLU A 71 17.39 3.36 -7.98
CA GLU A 71 16.13 4.11 -7.86
C GLU A 71 15.89 4.67 -6.44
N GLY A 72 16.88 4.58 -5.54
CA GLY A 72 16.78 5.00 -4.14
C GLY A 72 16.08 4.00 -3.23
N GLY A 73 15.93 2.75 -3.68
CA GLY A 73 15.27 1.68 -2.95
C GLY A 73 16.00 1.28 -1.67
N ARG A 74 15.30 1.28 -0.53
CA ARG A 74 15.81 0.84 0.78
C ARG A 74 14.77 0.02 1.53
N LEU A 75 15.21 -0.83 2.46
CA LEU A 75 14.30 -1.43 3.44
C LEU A 75 14.27 -0.54 4.69
N ALA A 76 13.14 0.13 4.95
CA ALA A 76 13.02 1.07 6.06
C ALA A 76 13.29 0.42 7.44
N CYS A 77 13.09 -0.89 7.58
CA CYS A 77 13.41 -1.62 8.82
C CYS A 77 14.90 -1.91 9.04
N GLN A 78 15.74 -1.71 8.01
CA GLN A 78 17.19 -1.96 8.04
C GLN A 78 18.02 -0.69 7.88
N CYS A 79 17.37 0.42 7.53
CA CYS A 79 18.01 1.67 7.21
C CYS A 79 18.02 2.62 8.42
N VAL A 80 19.21 3.01 8.86
CA VAL A 80 19.46 3.85 10.05
C VAL A 80 19.85 5.25 9.60
N ILE A 81 19.36 6.28 10.28
CA ILE A 81 19.79 7.67 10.10
C ILE A 81 21.14 7.84 10.82
N ILE A 82 22.19 8.22 10.09
CA ILE A 82 23.57 8.24 10.63
C ILE A 82 24.11 9.65 10.88
N LYS A 83 23.47 10.68 10.34
CA LYS A 83 23.82 12.08 10.57
C LYS A 83 22.60 12.98 10.32
N GLU A 84 22.66 14.21 10.81
CA GLU A 84 21.62 15.20 10.56
C GLU A 84 21.60 15.60 9.08
N GLY A 85 20.40 15.84 8.55
CA GLY A 85 20.18 16.24 7.15
C GLY A 85 18.69 16.29 6.81
N THR A 86 18.36 16.62 5.56
CA THR A 86 16.99 16.52 5.05
C THR A 86 16.82 15.18 4.36
N VAL A 87 15.91 14.33 4.85
CA VAL A 87 15.58 13.06 4.21
C VAL A 87 14.15 13.11 3.72
N ARG A 88 13.92 12.81 2.44
CA ARG A 88 12.58 12.67 1.86
C ARG A 88 12.44 11.29 1.26
N LEU A 89 11.37 10.58 1.59
CA LEU A 89 11.12 9.24 1.08
C LEU A 89 9.64 8.98 0.82
N LEU A 90 9.38 8.05 -0.10
CA LEU A 90 8.05 7.58 -0.44
C LEU A 90 7.94 6.08 -0.17
N SER A 91 6.86 5.66 0.47
CA SER A 91 6.48 4.25 0.52
C SER A 91 6.15 3.71 -0.87
N ARG A 92 6.22 2.39 -1.07
CA ARG A 92 5.78 1.79 -2.35
C ARG A 92 4.35 2.17 -2.72
N ALA A 93 3.44 2.16 -1.75
CA ALA A 93 2.04 2.51 -1.96
C ALA A 93 1.89 3.96 -2.45
N GLU A 94 2.58 4.90 -1.81
CA GLU A 94 2.54 6.31 -2.19
C GLU A 94 3.20 6.56 -3.55
N ASN A 95 4.34 5.93 -3.84
CA ASN A 95 5.00 6.05 -5.14
C ASN A 95 4.10 5.51 -6.28
N LEU A 96 3.46 4.36 -6.06
CA LEU A 96 2.51 3.78 -7.03
C LEU A 96 1.28 4.68 -7.20
N LYS A 97 0.70 5.19 -6.10
CA LYS A 97 -0.42 6.13 -6.14
C LYS A 97 -0.10 7.34 -7.02
N ARG A 98 1.09 7.95 -6.86
CA ARG A 98 1.50 9.10 -7.68
C ARG A 98 1.61 8.76 -9.16
N ILE A 99 2.23 7.62 -9.49
CA ILE A 99 2.38 7.17 -10.87
C ILE A 99 1.00 7.00 -11.52
N VAL A 100 0.07 6.32 -10.83
CA VAL A 100 -1.27 6.03 -11.34
C VAL A 100 -2.11 7.30 -11.47
N LEU A 101 -2.15 8.15 -10.44
CA LEU A 101 -2.95 9.38 -10.45
C LEU A 101 -2.43 10.42 -11.45
N SER A 102 -1.12 10.41 -11.75
CA SER A 102 -0.54 11.29 -12.76
C SER A 102 -0.67 10.74 -14.18
N LEU A 103 -1.34 9.60 -14.37
CA LEU A 103 -1.44 8.88 -15.64
C LEU A 103 -0.05 8.66 -16.30
N ASN A 104 0.98 8.48 -15.47
CA ASN A 104 2.36 8.34 -15.92
C ASN A 104 2.61 6.90 -16.39
N VAL A 105 2.15 6.60 -17.61
CA VAL A 105 2.30 5.27 -18.23
C VAL A 105 3.77 4.82 -18.29
N PRO A 106 4.74 5.64 -18.76
CA PRO A 106 6.15 5.24 -18.73
C PRO A 106 6.64 4.89 -17.32
N GLY A 107 6.31 5.71 -16.32
CA GLY A 107 6.67 5.46 -14.93
C GLY A 107 6.06 4.17 -14.37
N PHE A 108 4.83 3.83 -14.77
CA PHE A 108 4.19 2.58 -14.41
C PHE A 108 4.91 1.37 -15.01
N ILE A 109 5.30 1.45 -16.28
CA ILE A 109 6.08 0.39 -16.94
C ILE A 109 7.44 0.20 -16.24
N THR A 110 8.15 1.28 -15.95
CA THR A 110 9.43 1.22 -15.22
C THR A 110 9.24 0.61 -13.83
N TYR A 111 8.19 1.00 -13.11
CA TYR A 111 7.84 0.40 -11.82
C TYR A 111 7.58 -1.10 -11.94
N ALA A 112 6.75 -1.53 -12.91
CA ALA A 112 6.43 -2.94 -13.11
C ALA A 112 7.68 -3.77 -13.46
N GLN A 113 8.52 -3.25 -14.36
CA GLN A 113 9.77 -3.91 -14.76
C GLN A 113 10.77 -4.04 -13.60
N THR A 114 10.94 -3.00 -12.79
CA THR A 114 11.88 -3.03 -11.64
C THR A 114 11.41 -4.02 -10.56
N ILE A 115 10.11 -4.09 -10.29
CA ILE A 115 9.54 -5.09 -9.39
C ILE A 115 9.72 -6.49 -9.95
N GLY A 116 9.37 -6.72 -11.23
CA GLY A 116 9.54 -8.02 -11.89
C GLY A 116 11.00 -8.49 -11.85
N TYR A 117 11.93 -7.59 -12.21
CA TYR A 117 13.37 -7.86 -12.15
C TYR A 117 13.82 -8.24 -10.72
N ASN A 118 13.35 -7.50 -9.70
CA ASN A 118 13.72 -7.79 -8.32
C ASN A 118 13.23 -9.16 -7.87
N VAL A 119 11.98 -9.53 -8.21
CA VAL A 119 11.43 -10.84 -7.86
C VAL A 119 12.25 -11.96 -8.50
N VAL A 120 12.54 -11.87 -9.80
CA VAL A 120 13.28 -12.92 -10.52
C VAL A 120 14.69 -13.09 -9.96
N ASN A 121 15.40 -11.99 -9.67
CA ASN A 121 16.82 -12.03 -9.32
C ASN A 121 17.12 -12.12 -7.82
N LYS A 122 16.22 -11.63 -6.95
CA LYS A 122 16.47 -11.55 -5.51
C LYS A 122 15.59 -12.44 -4.65
N LEU A 123 14.48 -12.96 -5.17
CA LEU A 123 13.64 -13.88 -4.39
C LEU A 123 14.41 -15.16 -3.99
N PRO A 124 15.20 -15.82 -4.86
CA PRO A 124 15.93 -17.02 -4.48
C PRO A 124 17.00 -16.75 -3.40
N GLU A 125 17.77 -15.66 -3.55
CA GLU A 125 18.80 -15.24 -2.60
C GLU A 125 18.21 -14.83 -1.25
N GLY A 126 17.14 -14.04 -1.27
CA GLY A 126 16.40 -13.65 -0.06
C GLY A 126 15.82 -14.85 0.69
N ALA A 127 15.30 -15.86 -0.03
CA ALA A 127 14.81 -17.09 0.58
C ALA A 127 15.95 -17.94 1.18
N GLY A 128 17.07 -18.09 0.47
CA GLY A 128 18.24 -18.83 0.97
C GLY A 128 18.83 -18.21 2.24
N THR A 129 19.04 -16.89 2.24
CA THR A 129 19.55 -16.16 3.41
C THR A 129 18.60 -16.23 4.60
N LEU A 130 17.29 -16.29 4.37
CA LEU A 130 16.31 -16.50 5.44
C LEU A 130 16.43 -17.88 6.08
N VAL A 131 16.57 -18.94 5.26
CA VAL A 131 16.78 -20.32 5.76
C VAL A 131 18.06 -20.40 6.58
N ASP A 132 19.14 -19.78 6.14
CA ASP A 132 20.41 -19.76 6.88
C ASP A 132 20.29 -19.04 8.22
N ARG A 133 19.55 -17.93 8.28
CA ARG A 133 19.30 -17.19 9.52
C ARG A 133 18.44 -17.98 10.51
N ILE A 134 17.47 -18.75 10.01
CA ILE A 134 16.68 -19.67 10.84
C ILE A 134 17.59 -20.78 11.39
N LYS A 135 18.40 -21.42 10.54
CA LYS A 135 19.36 -22.46 10.96
C LYS A 135 20.36 -21.95 12.02
N LYS A 136 20.79 -20.69 11.91
CA LYS A 136 21.70 -20.03 12.85
C LYS A 136 21.01 -19.52 14.13
N GLY A 137 19.70 -19.73 14.29
CA GLY A 137 18.96 -19.26 15.47
C GLY A 137 18.80 -17.74 15.56
N GLN A 138 19.13 -16.99 14.50
CA GLN A 138 19.00 -15.52 14.45
C GLN A 138 17.54 -15.06 14.27
N ILE A 139 16.67 -16.00 13.88
CA ILE A 139 15.24 -15.80 13.74
C ILE A 139 14.56 -16.94 14.47
N SER A 140 13.89 -16.63 15.57
CA SER A 140 12.99 -17.57 16.22
C SER A 140 11.61 -17.51 15.56
N PRO A 141 10.95 -18.65 15.31
CA PRO A 141 9.57 -18.67 14.81
C PRO A 141 8.58 -17.96 15.76
N GLY A 142 8.77 -18.11 17.08
CA GLY A 142 7.90 -17.50 18.10
C GLY A 142 7.96 -15.96 18.12
N ASP A 143 9.16 -15.37 18.14
CA ASP A 143 9.29 -13.90 18.15
C ASP A 143 8.82 -13.29 16.83
N SER A 144 8.98 -14.02 15.72
CA SER A 144 8.50 -13.60 14.41
C SER A 144 6.98 -13.50 14.38
N LEU A 145 6.27 -14.50 14.94
CA LEU A 145 4.81 -14.47 15.05
C LEU A 145 4.32 -13.30 15.92
N GLY A 146 4.95 -13.07 17.08
CA GLY A 146 4.60 -11.94 17.94
C GLY A 146 4.79 -10.58 17.24
N LYS A 147 5.88 -10.42 16.49
CA LYS A 147 6.16 -9.19 15.73
C LYS A 147 5.23 -9.00 14.53
N ILE A 148 4.82 -10.09 13.86
CA ILE A 148 3.77 -10.03 12.82
C ILE A 148 2.45 -9.58 13.45
N GLY A 149 2.06 -10.14 14.60
CA GLY A 149 0.85 -9.75 15.33
C GLY A 149 0.84 -8.27 15.71
N ASN A 150 1.93 -7.77 16.30
CA ASN A 150 2.08 -6.33 16.60
C ASN A 150 2.01 -5.47 15.34
N GLY A 151 2.51 -6.00 14.21
CA GLY A 151 2.42 -5.36 12.91
C GLY A 151 0.97 -5.13 12.46
N VAL A 152 0.12 -6.13 12.64
CA VAL A 152 -1.31 -6.09 12.28
C VAL A 152 -2.06 -5.06 13.15
N VAL A 153 -1.77 -4.98 14.45
CA VAL A 153 -2.40 -4.02 15.37
C VAL A 153 -2.07 -2.57 14.98
N GLN A 154 -0.81 -2.28 14.65
CA GLN A 154 -0.42 -0.93 14.23
C GLN A 154 -0.97 -0.59 12.84
N ALA A 155 -1.09 -1.58 11.95
CA ALA A 155 -1.73 -1.39 10.65
C ALA A 155 -3.22 -1.04 10.78
N SER A 156 -3.95 -1.62 11.74
CA SER A 156 -5.38 -1.27 11.95
C SER A 156 -5.57 0.18 12.41
N GLN A 157 -4.65 0.72 13.21
CA GLN A 157 -4.64 2.13 13.62
C GLN A 157 -4.33 3.09 12.46
N LEU A 158 -3.44 2.69 11.56
CA LEU A 158 -3.16 3.46 10.34
C LEU A 158 -4.31 3.42 9.35
N LEU A 159 -4.96 2.24 9.22
CA LEU A 159 -6.13 2.10 8.35
C LEU A 159 -7.28 2.96 8.86
N SER A 160 -7.58 3.03 10.15
CA SER A 160 -8.70 3.86 10.63
C SER A 160 -8.55 5.34 10.28
N SER A 161 -7.34 5.89 10.41
CA SER A 161 -7.05 7.30 10.07
C SER A 161 -6.93 7.52 8.57
N THR A 162 -6.10 6.71 7.88
CA THR A 162 -5.80 6.88 6.45
C THR A 162 -6.99 6.52 5.56
N VAL A 163 -7.79 5.52 5.92
CA VAL A 163 -8.99 5.14 5.16
C VAL A 163 -10.06 6.23 5.28
N MET A 164 -10.27 6.80 6.47
CA MET A 164 -11.20 7.92 6.64
C MET A 164 -10.75 9.18 5.87
N GLU A 165 -9.45 9.47 5.84
CA GLU A 165 -8.90 10.63 5.13
C GLU A 165 -8.82 10.42 3.61
N SER A 166 -8.49 9.21 3.15
CA SER A 166 -8.31 8.91 1.72
C SER A 166 -9.62 8.53 1.02
N PHE A 167 -10.61 8.07 1.78
CA PHE A 167 -11.88 7.57 1.28
C PHE A 167 -13.03 8.07 2.17
N PRO A 168 -13.36 9.38 2.13
CA PRO A 168 -14.46 9.95 2.94
C PRO A 168 -15.81 9.28 2.67
N PHE A 169 -15.97 8.58 1.53
CA PHE A 169 -17.15 7.77 1.24
C PHE A 169 -17.30 6.52 2.11
N LEU A 170 -16.26 6.05 2.81
CA LEU A 170 -16.39 4.96 3.80
C LEU A 170 -17.06 5.42 5.11
N GLN A 171 -17.37 6.72 5.24
CA GLN A 171 -18.30 7.23 6.26
C GLN A 171 -19.76 6.87 5.97
N TYR A 172 -20.07 6.28 4.81
CA TYR A 172 -21.43 5.79 4.51
C TYR A 172 -21.78 4.55 5.36
N PRO A 173 -23.07 4.37 5.69
CA PRO A 173 -23.51 3.57 6.83
C PRO A 173 -23.06 2.11 6.77
N ALA A 174 -22.79 1.57 7.96
CA ALA A 174 -22.30 0.21 8.25
C ALA A 174 -23.12 -0.94 7.60
N THR A 175 -24.29 -0.64 7.04
CA THR A 175 -25.15 -1.57 6.32
C THR A 175 -24.48 -2.17 5.07
N ILE A 176 -23.50 -1.50 4.45
CA ILE A 176 -22.76 -2.04 3.31
C ILE A 176 -21.79 -3.17 3.71
N LEU A 177 -21.24 -3.14 4.93
CA LEU A 177 -20.29 -4.15 5.40
C LEU A 177 -20.97 -5.44 5.89
N ALA A 178 -22.21 -5.36 6.40
CA ALA A 178 -22.92 -6.51 6.96
C ALA A 178 -23.35 -7.54 5.89
N ASP A 179 -23.73 -7.08 4.69
CA ASP A 179 -24.33 -7.93 3.65
C ASP A 179 -23.33 -8.38 2.56
N GLY A 180 -22.02 -8.13 2.77
CA GLY A 180 -20.96 -8.53 1.84
C GLY A 180 -21.18 -7.99 0.42
N ALA A 181 -21.06 -8.87 -0.59
CA ALA A 181 -21.20 -8.48 -2.00
C ALA A 181 -22.59 -7.89 -2.34
N LYS A 182 -23.66 -8.32 -1.64
CA LYS A 182 -25.01 -7.75 -1.82
C LYS A 182 -25.09 -6.33 -1.27
N GLY A 183 -24.47 -6.06 -0.13
CA GLY A 183 -24.38 -4.73 0.47
C GLY A 183 -23.61 -3.75 -0.43
N ALA A 184 -22.47 -4.19 -0.99
CA ALA A 184 -21.69 -3.41 -1.94
C ALA A 184 -22.46 -3.09 -3.21
N LEU A 185 -23.17 -4.09 -3.77
CA LEU A 185 -23.97 -3.91 -4.98
C LEU A 185 -25.17 -2.99 -4.75
N LYS A 186 -25.83 -3.10 -3.60
CA LYS A 186 -26.93 -2.21 -3.21
C LYS A 186 -26.45 -0.77 -3.00
N GLY A 187 -25.33 -0.59 -2.31
CA GLY A 187 -24.71 0.73 -2.12
C GLY A 187 -24.29 1.38 -3.44
N ALA A 188 -23.71 0.62 -4.36
CA ALA A 188 -23.38 1.12 -5.70
C ALA A 188 -24.63 1.52 -6.50
N THR A 189 -25.72 0.73 -6.38
CA THR A 189 -27.01 1.05 -7.00
C THR A 189 -27.62 2.34 -6.43
N GLU A 190 -27.58 2.53 -5.10
CA GLU A 190 -28.08 3.72 -4.43
C GLU A 190 -27.27 4.97 -4.80
N MET A 191 -25.94 4.83 -4.93
CA MET A 191 -25.07 5.93 -5.38
C MET A 191 -25.37 6.34 -6.83
N VAL A 192 -25.48 5.36 -7.74
CA VAL A 192 -25.84 5.62 -9.15
C VAL A 192 -27.24 6.25 -9.25
N CYS A 193 -28.21 5.78 -8.46
CA CYS A 193 -29.54 6.39 -8.36
C CYS A 193 -29.44 7.85 -7.92
N THR A 194 -28.72 8.12 -6.84
CA THR A 194 -28.64 9.47 -6.24
C THR A 194 -27.96 10.46 -7.17
N VAL A 195 -26.82 10.08 -7.76
CA VAL A 195 -26.05 10.94 -8.69
C VAL A 195 -26.80 11.18 -9.99
N SER A 196 -27.59 10.21 -10.46
CA SER A 196 -28.39 10.34 -11.68
C SER A 196 -29.75 11.03 -11.47
N GLY A 197 -30.07 11.45 -10.23
CA GLY A 197 -31.37 12.03 -9.90
C GLY A 197 -32.52 11.03 -10.02
N GLY A 198 -32.28 9.76 -9.74
CA GLY A 198 -33.26 8.68 -9.79
C GLY A 198 -33.42 7.99 -11.15
N ARG A 199 -32.53 8.24 -12.11
CA ARG A 199 -32.68 7.77 -13.50
C ARG A 199 -31.94 6.48 -13.83
N LEU A 200 -30.92 6.13 -13.06
CA LEU A 200 -30.05 5.00 -13.32
C LEU A 200 -29.98 4.07 -12.11
N HIS A 201 -30.04 2.77 -12.38
CA HIS A 201 -29.81 1.69 -11.42
C HIS A 201 -28.89 0.66 -12.07
N LEU A 202 -28.18 -0.11 -11.25
CA LEU A 202 -27.40 -1.22 -11.77
C LEU A 202 -28.35 -2.34 -12.25
N PRO A 203 -27.99 -3.10 -13.30
CA PRO A 203 -28.82 -4.18 -13.78
C PRO A 203 -29.06 -5.24 -12.70
N GLY A 204 -30.33 -5.61 -12.47
CA GLY A 204 -30.71 -6.66 -11.53
C GLY A 204 -30.76 -6.22 -10.06
N THR A 205 -30.82 -4.91 -9.78
CA THR A 205 -30.88 -4.38 -8.41
C THR A 205 -32.02 -3.37 -8.25
N ASP A 206 -32.61 -3.35 -7.06
CA ASP A 206 -33.64 -2.38 -6.67
C ASP A 206 -33.00 -1.31 -5.76
N ALA A 207 -33.38 -0.04 -5.94
CA ALA A 207 -32.93 1.04 -5.07
C ALA A 207 -34.08 1.61 -4.24
N SER A 208 -33.80 1.88 -2.96
CA SER A 208 -34.78 2.40 -2.01
C SER A 208 -35.30 3.81 -2.35
N CYS A 209 -34.58 4.56 -3.20
CA CYS A 209 -34.91 5.92 -3.63
C CYS A 209 -36.13 5.99 -4.57
N CYS A 210 -36.49 4.90 -5.25
CA CYS A 210 -37.53 4.89 -6.28
C CYS A 210 -38.74 4.08 -5.80
N LYS A 211 -39.87 4.77 -5.53
CA LYS A 211 -41.16 4.08 -5.43
C LYS A 211 -41.51 3.56 -6.82
N SER A 212 -41.59 2.23 -6.94
CA SER A 212 -42.03 1.45 -8.11
C SER A 212 -42.87 2.23 -9.14
N GLU A 213 -42.23 2.71 -10.19
CA GLU A 213 -42.87 2.79 -11.51
C GLU A 213 -42.17 1.75 -12.40
N LYS A 214 -42.93 0.71 -12.76
CA LYS A 214 -42.46 -0.37 -13.63
C LYS A 214 -42.06 0.22 -14.98
N THR A 215 -40.78 0.14 -15.31
CA THR A 215 -40.29 0.47 -16.65
C THR A 215 -40.93 -0.49 -17.67
N PRO A 216 -41.51 -0.01 -18.79
CA PRO A 216 -42.10 -0.90 -19.78
C PRO A 216 -41.01 -1.73 -20.48
N VAL A 217 -41.36 -2.98 -20.78
CA VAL A 217 -40.52 -3.94 -21.49
C VAL A 217 -40.17 -3.36 -22.86
N ILE A 218 -38.87 -3.21 -23.15
CA ILE A 218 -38.38 -2.74 -24.44
C ILE A 218 -38.60 -3.86 -25.46
N GLU A 219 -39.48 -3.65 -26.44
CA GLU A 219 -39.69 -4.61 -27.52
C GLU A 219 -38.46 -4.67 -28.45
N PRO A 220 -38.02 -5.88 -28.87
CA PRO A 220 -36.87 -6.03 -29.73
C PRO A 220 -37.19 -5.52 -31.15
N VAL A 221 -36.43 -4.53 -31.60
CA VAL A 221 -36.48 -4.00 -32.97
C VAL A 221 -35.84 -5.02 -33.93
N LYS A 222 -36.63 -5.59 -34.83
CA LYS A 222 -36.12 -6.38 -35.97
C LYS A 222 -35.59 -5.44 -37.04
N ILE A 223 -34.27 -5.41 -37.19
CA ILE A 223 -33.60 -4.74 -38.31
C ILE A 223 -33.54 -5.72 -39.48
N SER A 224 -34.23 -5.40 -40.58
CA SER A 224 -34.07 -6.11 -41.85
C SER A 224 -33.07 -5.33 -42.72
N VAL A 225 -31.98 -6.00 -43.09
CA VAL A 225 -31.02 -5.47 -44.06
C VAL A 225 -31.58 -5.72 -45.46
N LYS A 226 -31.58 -4.69 -46.30
CA LYS A 226 -32.06 -4.71 -47.68
C LYS A 226 -30.90 -4.94 -48.64
#